data_AF-A0A8D0KXG6-F1
#
_entry.id   AF-A0A8D0KXG6-F1
#
_cell.length_a   1.000
_cell.length_b   1.000
_cell.length_c   1.000
_cell.angle_alpha   90.00
_cell.angle_beta   90.00
_cell.angle_gamma   90.00
#
_symmetry.space_group_name_H-M   'P 1'
#
loop_
_entity.id
_entity.type
_entity.pdbx_description
1 polymer ?
#
loop_
_entity_poly.entity_id
_entity_poly.type
_entity_poly.pdbx_seq_one_letter_code
_entity_poly.pdbx_strand_id
1 'polypeptide(L)'
;MNIMETRKLQLSGLTALGWATSPHFRCASLLMGPKFLGKEGRVYILSFVLAAIYNGPVANVWHNLEEVTRSLGCVAELQVNHSRQLWRVTMAPMRRVMEDMVRSGQTLNTEMQNISRAFIGLNEEVASEAGYDLRQQPQLNPRSATSTQQLYERKTKLRCNCERGGQEEHREMMSGINISAEQLMEEVTSHVRQHGARLNRVVSFFRLLLSYTFLLVFIS
;
A
#
# COMPACT_ATOMS: atom_id res chain seq x y z
N MET A 1 -47.95 4.11 -6.09
CA MET A 1 -48.03 3.87 -4.63
C MET A 1 -47.60 2.44 -4.36
N ASN A 2 -46.49 2.24 -3.65
CA ASN A 2 -45.87 0.92 -3.46
C ASN A 2 -46.69 0.05 -2.48
N ILE A 3 -46.69 -1.28 -2.66
CA ILE A 3 -47.35 -2.25 -1.76
C ILE A 3 -46.83 -2.14 -0.32
N MET A 4 -45.57 -1.73 -0.14
CA MET A 4 -44.99 -1.46 1.17
C MET A 4 -45.58 -0.20 1.84
N GLU A 5 -45.99 0.77 1.04
CA GLU A 5 -46.51 2.06 1.50
C GLU A 5 -47.97 1.93 1.96
N THR A 6 -48.77 1.15 1.24
CA THR A 6 -50.15 0.83 1.64
C THR A 6 -50.19 -0.01 2.91
N ARG A 7 -49.28 -0.98 3.10
CA ARG A 7 -49.18 -1.74 4.36
C ARG A 7 -48.75 -0.87 5.54
N LYS A 8 -47.83 0.09 5.34
CA LYS A 8 -47.44 1.05 6.39
C LYS A 8 -48.64 1.90 6.82
N LEU A 9 -49.41 2.40 5.85
CA LEU A 9 -50.59 3.24 6.12
C LEU A 9 -51.69 2.47 6.87
N GLN A 10 -51.95 1.22 6.47
CA GLN A 10 -52.90 0.33 7.15
C GLN A 10 -52.46 0.01 8.59
N LEU A 11 -51.18 -0.29 8.81
CA LEU A 11 -50.63 -0.58 10.14
C LEU A 11 -50.67 0.64 11.07
N SER A 12 -50.36 1.83 10.56
CA SER A 12 -50.48 3.08 11.33
C SER A 12 -51.92 3.43 11.65
N GLY A 13 -52.87 3.15 10.74
CA GLY A 13 -54.29 3.41 10.96
C GLY A 13 -54.88 2.51 12.05
N LEU A 14 -54.57 1.22 12.02
CA LEU A 14 -55.06 0.24 12.99
C LEU A 14 -54.51 0.51 14.41
N THR A 15 -53.26 0.91 14.51
CA THR A 15 -52.64 1.28 15.79
C THR A 15 -53.19 2.60 16.35
N ALA A 16 -53.44 3.60 15.49
CA ALA A 16 -54.07 4.86 15.90
C ALA A 16 -55.53 4.67 16.38
N LEU A 17 -56.31 3.84 15.68
CA LEU A 17 -57.68 3.50 16.07
C LEU A 17 -57.72 2.71 17.39
N GLY A 18 -56.81 1.74 17.57
CA GLY A 18 -56.66 1.00 18.82
C GLY A 18 -56.29 1.91 20.00
N TRP A 19 -55.42 2.89 19.75
CA TRP A 19 -55.08 3.93 20.73
C TRP A 19 -56.27 4.82 21.07
N ALA A 20 -57.06 5.24 20.08
CA ALA A 20 -58.20 6.11 20.31
C ALA A 20 -59.33 5.42 21.09
N THR A 21 -59.57 4.13 20.85
CA THR A 21 -60.79 3.45 21.31
C THR A 21 -60.63 2.60 22.58
N SER A 22 -59.43 2.09 22.87
CA SER A 22 -59.25 1.10 23.95
C SER A 22 -58.33 1.61 25.08
N PRO A 23 -58.86 1.76 26.31
CA PRO A 23 -58.06 2.07 27.50
C PRO A 23 -56.99 1.01 27.79
N HIS A 24 -57.27 -0.27 27.52
CA HIS A 24 -56.32 -1.36 27.69
C HIS A 24 -55.13 -1.24 26.73
N PHE A 25 -55.38 -0.83 25.48
CA PHE A 25 -54.33 -0.61 24.49
C PHE A 25 -53.45 0.60 24.86
N ARG A 26 -54.06 1.69 25.35
CA ARG A 26 -53.33 2.87 25.87
C ARG A 26 -52.44 2.49 27.06
N CYS A 27 -52.98 1.75 28.03
CA CYS A 27 -52.26 1.33 29.23
C CYS A 27 -51.11 0.38 28.90
N ALA A 28 -51.36 -0.65 28.07
CA ALA A 28 -50.32 -1.58 27.64
C ALA A 28 -49.17 -0.86 26.93
N SER A 29 -49.48 0.10 26.05
CA SER A 29 -48.47 0.85 25.32
C SER A 29 -47.68 1.82 26.21
N LEU A 30 -48.35 2.49 27.18
CA LEU A 30 -47.70 3.33 28.19
C LEU A 30 -46.83 2.53 29.17
N LEU A 31 -47.13 1.26 29.40
CA LEU A 31 -46.29 0.34 30.20
C LEU A 31 -45.11 -0.22 29.40
N MET A 32 -45.24 -0.37 28.08
CA MET A 32 -44.16 -0.84 27.20
C MET A 32 -43.09 0.24 26.96
N GLY A 33 -43.47 1.52 26.84
CA GLY A 33 -42.50 2.62 26.66
C GLY A 33 -41.38 2.66 27.71
N PRO A 34 -41.70 2.60 29.02
CA PRO A 34 -40.72 2.50 30.10
C PRO A 34 -39.86 1.23 30.07
N LYS A 35 -40.36 0.11 29.52
CA LYS A 35 -39.57 -1.14 29.38
C LYS A 35 -38.42 -0.98 28.39
N PHE A 36 -38.58 -0.14 27.36
CA PHE A 36 -37.49 0.24 26.44
C PHE A 36 -36.44 1.18 27.07
N LEU A 37 -36.72 1.79 28.24
CA LEU A 37 -35.76 2.61 28.98
C LEU A 37 -34.96 1.79 30.02
N GLY A 38 -35.25 0.48 30.13
CA GLY A 38 -34.55 -0.45 31.02
C GLY A 38 -33.30 -1.08 30.40
N LYS A 39 -32.71 -2.05 31.11
CA LYS A 39 -31.50 -2.78 30.67
C LYS A 39 -31.69 -3.49 29.32
N GLU A 40 -32.85 -4.13 29.13
CA GLU A 40 -33.20 -4.84 27.88
C GLU A 40 -33.47 -3.88 26.71
N GLY A 41 -34.03 -2.70 27.00
CA GLY A 41 -34.34 -1.68 26.02
C GLY A 41 -33.12 -1.07 25.32
N ARG A 42 -31.96 -1.08 26.00
CA ARG A 42 -30.70 -0.61 25.43
C ARG A 42 -30.29 -1.38 24.18
N VAL A 43 -30.57 -2.68 24.12
CA VAL A 43 -30.26 -3.52 22.95
C VAL A 43 -31.08 -3.07 21.74
N TYR A 44 -32.37 -2.77 21.93
CA TYR A 44 -33.21 -2.24 20.87
C TYR A 44 -32.74 -0.87 20.38
N ILE A 45 -32.40 0.04 21.30
CA ILE A 45 -31.85 1.35 20.95
C ILE A 45 -30.53 1.20 20.18
N LEU A 46 -29.62 0.33 20.65
CA LEU A 46 -28.34 0.07 20.01
C LEU A 46 -28.54 -0.50 18.60
N SER A 47 -29.48 -1.44 18.42
CA SER A 47 -29.82 -2.00 17.11
C SER A 47 -30.37 -0.95 16.14
N PHE A 48 -31.22 -0.04 16.62
CA PHE A 48 -31.75 1.06 15.82
C PHE A 48 -30.65 2.05 15.40
N VAL A 49 -29.75 2.38 16.32
CA VAL A 49 -28.58 3.23 16.04
C VAL A 49 -27.65 2.56 15.02
N LEU A 50 -27.37 1.25 15.17
CA LEU A 50 -26.56 0.49 14.21
C LEU A 50 -27.21 0.46 12.82
N ALA A 51 -28.53 0.25 12.74
CA ALA A 51 -29.27 0.28 11.48
C ALA A 51 -29.23 1.67 10.81
N ALA A 52 -29.27 2.74 11.61
CA ALA A 52 -29.14 4.12 11.11
C ALA A 52 -27.71 4.42 10.62
N ILE A 53 -26.69 3.89 11.28
CA ILE A 53 -25.28 4.07 10.90
C ILE A 53 -24.94 3.29 9.62
N TYR A 54 -25.57 2.13 9.40
CA TYR A 54 -25.28 1.26 8.26
C TYR A 54 -25.51 1.95 6.90
N ASN A 55 -26.62 2.67 6.74
CA ASN A 55 -26.97 3.32 5.47
C ASN A 55 -26.30 4.69 5.24
N GLY A 56 -25.57 5.21 6.23
CA GLY A 56 -24.92 6.52 6.13
C GLY A 56 -23.40 6.40 6.21
N PRO A 57 -22.79 6.62 7.40
CA PRO A 57 -21.34 6.63 7.56
C PRO A 57 -20.63 5.37 7.06
N VAL A 58 -21.20 4.18 7.30
CA VAL A 58 -20.57 2.91 6.94
C VAL A 58 -20.50 2.74 5.42
N ALA A 59 -21.57 3.06 4.70
CA ALA A 59 -21.57 3.02 3.24
C ALA A 59 -20.52 3.98 2.63
N ASN A 60 -20.35 5.17 3.22
CA ASN A 60 -19.34 6.14 2.79
C ASN A 60 -17.91 5.63 3.02
N VAL A 61 -17.63 5.08 4.21
CA VAL A 61 -16.32 4.49 4.51
C VAL A 61 -16.04 3.31 3.58
N TRP A 62 -17.05 2.49 3.30
CA TRP A 62 -16.92 1.37 2.38
C TRP A 62 -16.55 1.83 0.96
N HIS A 63 -17.21 2.86 0.46
CA HIS A 63 -16.89 3.43 -0.84
C HIS A 63 -15.47 4.00 -0.91
N ASN A 64 -15.03 4.73 0.11
CA ASN A 64 -13.64 5.22 0.19
C ASN A 64 -12.64 4.06 0.26
N LEU A 65 -12.96 3.00 1.00
CA LEU A 65 -12.11 1.81 1.10
C LEU A 65 -11.96 1.14 -0.27
N GLU A 66 -13.03 1.03 -1.05
CA GLU A 66 -12.99 0.50 -2.41
C GLU A 66 -12.02 1.30 -3.29
N GLU A 67 -12.09 2.64 -3.24
CA GLU A 67 -11.16 3.48 -4.00
C GLU A 67 -9.70 3.36 -3.50
N VAL A 68 -9.49 3.25 -2.18
CA VAL A 68 -8.16 2.98 -1.61
C VAL A 68 -7.62 1.65 -2.13
N THR A 69 -8.41 0.57 -2.11
CA THR A 69 -7.96 -0.74 -2.63
C THR A 69 -7.61 -0.69 -4.11
N ARG A 70 -8.37 0.08 -4.90
CA ARG A 70 -8.07 0.32 -6.32
C ARG A 70 -6.75 1.06 -6.52
N SER A 71 -6.49 2.11 -5.73
CA SER A 71 -5.22 2.85 -5.81
C SER A 71 -4.01 2.01 -5.40
N LEU A 72 -4.15 1.16 -4.38
CA LEU A 72 -3.11 0.20 -3.96
C LEU A 72 -2.75 -0.79 -5.08
N GLY A 73 -3.75 -1.25 -5.85
CA GLY A 73 -3.52 -2.07 -7.03
C GLY A 73 -2.63 -1.37 -8.06
N CYS A 74 -2.92 -0.10 -8.37
CA CYS A 74 -2.09 0.71 -9.27
C CYS A 74 -0.66 0.90 -8.73
N VAL A 75 -0.50 1.15 -7.43
CA VAL A 75 0.84 1.27 -6.80
C VAL A 75 1.61 -0.04 -6.91
N ALA A 76 0.97 -1.18 -6.67
CA ALA A 76 1.60 -2.49 -6.79
C ALA A 76 2.02 -2.80 -8.24
N GLU A 77 1.16 -2.51 -9.22
CA GLU A 77 1.48 -2.65 -10.65
C GLU A 77 2.69 -1.77 -11.04
N LEU A 78 2.68 -0.51 -10.62
CA LEU A 78 3.77 0.42 -10.86
C LEU A 78 5.09 -0.08 -10.25
N GLN A 79 5.05 -0.56 -9.00
CA GLN A 79 6.22 -1.10 -8.30
C GLN A 79 6.79 -2.34 -8.99
N VAL A 80 5.93 -3.26 -9.44
CA VAL A 80 6.35 -4.45 -10.20
C VAL A 80 6.96 -4.04 -11.55
N ASN A 81 6.35 -3.08 -12.24
CA ASN A 81 6.82 -2.66 -13.55
C ASN A 81 8.20 -2.01 -13.49
N HIS A 82 8.42 -1.07 -12.56
CA HIS A 82 9.74 -0.45 -12.36
C HIS A 82 10.78 -1.46 -11.89
N SER A 83 10.41 -2.40 -11.01
CA SER A 83 11.32 -3.47 -10.57
C SER A 83 11.77 -4.35 -11.74
N ARG A 84 10.86 -4.72 -12.65
CA ARG A 84 11.20 -5.47 -13.87
C ARG A 84 12.09 -4.69 -14.81
N GLN A 85 11.81 -3.41 -15.01
CA GLN A 85 12.60 -2.52 -15.87
C GLN A 85 14.03 -2.39 -15.33
N LEU A 86 14.16 -2.11 -14.02
CA LEU A 86 15.45 -1.99 -13.34
C LEU A 86 16.24 -3.30 -13.40
N TRP A 87 15.59 -4.43 -13.09
CA TRP A 87 16.22 -5.74 -13.19
C TRP A 87 16.81 -6.01 -14.57
N ARG A 88 16.07 -5.70 -15.65
CA ARG A 88 16.56 -5.88 -17.02
C ARG A 88 17.80 -5.03 -17.30
N VAL A 89 17.77 -3.75 -16.93
CA VAL A 89 18.87 -2.81 -17.18
C VAL A 89 20.11 -3.17 -16.35
N THR A 90 19.94 -3.65 -15.11
CA THR A 90 21.04 -4.01 -14.21
C THR A 90 21.63 -5.38 -14.51
N MET A 91 20.81 -6.39 -14.83
CA MET A 91 21.30 -7.76 -15.06
C MET A 91 21.82 -7.99 -16.49
N ALA A 92 21.35 -7.20 -17.48
CA ALA A 92 21.86 -7.30 -18.85
C ALA A 92 23.39 -7.14 -18.97
N PRO A 93 24.05 -6.12 -18.37
CA PRO A 93 25.50 -6.01 -18.42
C PRO A 93 26.20 -7.11 -17.61
N MET A 94 25.66 -7.53 -16.45
CA MET A 94 26.27 -8.62 -15.67
C MET A 94 26.30 -9.93 -16.45
N ARG A 95 25.23 -10.27 -17.17
CA ARG A 95 25.20 -11.47 -18.02
C ARG A 95 26.30 -11.42 -19.09
N ARG A 96 26.47 -10.29 -19.78
CA ARG A 96 27.53 -10.13 -20.79
C ARG A 96 28.94 -10.27 -20.19
N VAL A 97 29.17 -9.67 -19.03
CA VAL A 97 30.48 -9.78 -18.34
C VAL A 97 30.78 -11.23 -17.96
N MET A 98 29.79 -12.00 -17.53
CA MET A 98 29.95 -13.40 -17.16
C MET A 98 30.21 -14.30 -18.38
N GLU A 99 29.51 -14.04 -19.49
CA GLU A 99 29.76 -14.70 -20.78
C GLU A 99 31.19 -14.43 -21.30
N ASP A 100 31.64 -13.17 -21.27
CA ASP A 100 32.99 -12.78 -21.69
C ASP A 100 34.06 -13.42 -20.80
N MET A 101 33.83 -13.51 -19.48
CA MET A 101 34.76 -14.15 -18.55
C MET A 101 34.91 -15.65 -18.84
N VAL A 102 33.80 -16.36 -19.09
CA VAL A 102 33.82 -17.78 -19.47
C VAL A 102 34.57 -17.98 -20.78
N ARG A 103 34.26 -17.17 -21.79
CA ARG A 103 34.92 -17.24 -23.11
C ARG A 103 36.41 -16.97 -23.02
N SER A 104 36.79 -15.90 -22.32
CA SER A 104 38.20 -15.54 -22.12
C SER A 104 38.96 -16.62 -21.36
N GLY A 105 38.33 -17.26 -20.36
CA GLY A 105 38.91 -18.41 -19.65
C GLY A 105 39.16 -19.61 -20.56
N GLN A 106 38.23 -19.94 -21.46
CA GLN A 106 38.41 -21.02 -22.44
C GLN A 106 39.54 -20.71 -23.43
N THR A 107 39.59 -19.49 -23.97
CA THR A 107 40.67 -19.06 -24.86
C THR A 107 42.02 -19.15 -24.14
N LEU A 108 42.11 -18.59 -22.93
CA LEU A 108 43.34 -18.61 -22.13
C LEU A 108 43.81 -20.03 -21.83
N ASN A 109 42.89 -20.95 -21.49
CA ASN A 109 43.23 -22.35 -21.26
C ASN A 109 43.79 -23.04 -22.52
N THR A 110 43.22 -22.72 -23.69
CA THR A 110 43.66 -23.27 -24.97
C THR A 110 45.05 -22.76 -25.36
N GLU A 111 45.27 -21.44 -25.22
CA GLU A 111 46.57 -20.80 -25.44
C GLU A 111 47.63 -21.37 -24.49
N MET A 112 47.30 -21.54 -23.20
CA MET A 112 48.19 -22.14 -22.21
C MET A 112 48.60 -23.57 -22.59
N GLN A 113 47.67 -24.39 -23.08
CA GLN A 113 47.98 -25.74 -23.56
C GLN A 113 48.86 -25.73 -24.81
N ASN A 114 48.63 -24.80 -25.74
CA ASN A 114 49.49 -24.65 -26.93
C ASN A 114 50.92 -24.23 -26.53
N ILE A 115 51.05 -23.23 -25.65
CA ILE A 115 52.34 -22.77 -25.13
C ILE A 115 53.06 -23.90 -24.39
N SER A 116 52.34 -24.63 -23.52
CA SER A 116 52.90 -25.77 -22.78
C SER A 116 53.44 -26.85 -23.73
N ARG A 117 52.69 -27.20 -24.78
CA ARG A 117 53.15 -28.16 -25.80
C ARG A 117 54.39 -27.68 -26.56
N ALA A 118 54.44 -26.40 -26.95
CA ALA A 118 55.61 -25.84 -27.63
C ALA A 118 56.86 -25.85 -26.73
N PHE A 119 56.70 -25.58 -25.44
CA PHE A 119 57.80 -25.57 -24.47
C PHE A 119 58.37 -26.98 -24.22
N ILE A 120 57.52 -28.01 -24.22
CA ILE A 120 57.98 -29.41 -24.13
C ILE A 120 58.86 -29.76 -25.32
N GLY A 121 58.44 -29.41 -26.55
CA GLY A 121 59.23 -29.66 -27.75
C GLY A 121 60.57 -28.93 -27.74
N LEU A 122 60.59 -27.66 -27.34
CA LEU A 122 61.82 -26.89 -27.17
C LEU A 122 62.75 -27.51 -26.12
N ASN A 123 62.21 -27.97 -24.99
CA ASN A 123 63.00 -28.58 -23.93
C ASN A 123 63.63 -29.91 -24.37
N GLU A 124 62.92 -30.70 -25.19
CA GLU A 124 63.45 -31.94 -25.76
C GLU A 124 64.61 -31.67 -26.72
N GLU A 125 64.54 -30.58 -27.49
CA GLU A 125 65.61 -30.16 -28.39
C GLU A 125 66.83 -29.60 -27.63
N VAL A 126 66.62 -28.84 -26.55
CA VAL A 126 67.72 -28.29 -25.71
C VAL A 126 68.36 -29.36 -24.80
N ALA A 127 67.59 -30.35 -24.35
CA ALA A 127 68.11 -31.46 -23.57
C ALA A 127 68.90 -32.48 -24.43
N SER A 128 68.86 -32.35 -25.75
CA SER A 128 69.64 -33.16 -26.67
C SER A 128 71.12 -32.71 -26.65
N GLU A 129 72.04 -33.63 -26.38
CA GLU A 129 73.49 -33.36 -26.36
C GLU A 129 74.11 -33.22 -27.77
N ALA A 130 73.31 -33.27 -28.83
CA ALA A 130 73.79 -33.20 -30.21
C ALA A 130 74.09 -31.75 -30.66
N GLY A 131 75.37 -31.41 -30.85
CA GLY A 131 75.78 -30.24 -31.66
C GLY A 131 76.32 -29.00 -30.94
N TYR A 132 76.85 -29.11 -29.72
CA TYR A 132 77.49 -27.97 -29.03
C TYR A 132 78.82 -27.55 -29.69
N ASP A 133 78.76 -26.61 -30.64
CA ASP A 133 79.88 -25.73 -31.02
C ASP A 133 79.38 -24.33 -31.48
N LEU A 134 80.00 -23.27 -30.93
CA LEU A 134 80.04 -21.85 -31.36
C LEU A 134 78.90 -20.84 -30.99
N ARG A 135 79.08 -20.17 -29.84
CA ARG A 135 79.28 -18.70 -29.57
C ARG A 135 78.48 -17.55 -30.30
N GLN A 136 77.78 -16.72 -29.47
CA GLN A 136 77.50 -15.23 -29.46
C GLN A 136 76.73 -14.59 -30.66
N GLN A 137 75.88 -13.53 -30.58
CA GLN A 137 75.73 -12.30 -29.76
C GLN A 137 74.28 -11.68 -30.00
N PRO A 138 73.79 -10.52 -29.46
CA PRO A 138 72.37 -10.27 -29.14
C PRO A 138 71.77 -9.28 -30.16
N GLN A 139 70.58 -8.68 -29.94
CA GLN A 139 70.32 -7.22 -30.13
C GLN A 139 68.85 -6.81 -29.85
N LEU A 140 68.80 -5.60 -29.31
CA LEU A 140 67.75 -4.68 -28.83
C LEU A 140 66.63 -4.28 -29.83
N ASN A 141 65.40 -4.01 -29.35
CA ASN A 141 64.73 -2.69 -29.51
C ASN A 141 63.32 -2.59 -28.84
N PRO A 142 63.04 -1.55 -28.02
CA PRO A 142 61.71 -1.31 -27.44
C PRO A 142 60.91 -0.28 -28.26
N ARG A 143 59.73 -0.65 -28.76
CA ARG A 143 58.80 0.28 -29.45
C ARG A 143 57.65 0.68 -28.52
N SER A 144 57.58 1.98 -28.24
CA SER A 144 56.38 2.80 -28.02
C SER A 144 55.12 2.09 -27.48
N ALA A 145 55.09 1.80 -26.19
CA ALA A 145 53.85 1.46 -25.49
C ALA A 145 53.28 2.71 -24.82
N THR A 146 52.03 3.06 -25.13
CA THR A 146 51.30 4.15 -24.47
C THR A 146 51.25 3.90 -22.97
N SER A 147 51.54 4.93 -22.17
CA SER A 147 51.61 4.81 -20.71
C SER A 147 50.30 4.27 -20.12
N THR A 148 50.41 3.23 -19.31
CA THR A 148 49.33 2.64 -18.51
C THR A 148 48.60 3.70 -17.66
N GLN A 149 49.29 4.77 -17.26
CA GLN A 149 48.71 5.86 -16.46
C GLN A 149 47.62 6.64 -17.21
N GLN A 150 47.84 6.92 -18.51
CA GLN A 150 46.84 7.61 -19.34
C GLN A 150 45.61 6.75 -19.60
N LEU A 151 45.79 5.42 -19.64
CA LEU A 151 44.69 4.46 -19.78
C LEU A 151 43.77 4.45 -18.56
N TYR A 152 44.34 4.50 -17.35
CA TYR A 152 43.56 4.55 -16.11
C TYR A 152 42.80 5.87 -15.96
N GLU A 153 43.42 7.00 -16.29
CA GLU A 153 42.79 8.32 -16.17
C GLU A 153 41.54 8.45 -17.06
N ARG A 154 41.60 7.91 -18.29
CA ARG A 154 40.46 7.88 -19.23
C ARG A 154 39.31 7.02 -18.72
N LYS A 155 39.61 5.87 -18.10
CA LYS A 155 38.62 4.92 -17.59
C LYS A 155 37.85 5.49 -16.41
N THR A 156 38.52 6.25 -15.53
CA THR A 156 37.89 6.90 -14.37
C THR A 156 36.99 8.05 -14.79
N LYS A 157 37.40 8.89 -15.75
CA LYS A 157 36.58 10.01 -16.27
C LYS A 157 35.25 9.54 -16.89
N LEU A 158 35.23 8.37 -17.54
CA LEU A 158 34.01 7.79 -18.12
C LEU A 158 33.03 7.22 -17.08
N ARG A 159 33.47 6.97 -15.84
CA ARG A 159 32.59 6.48 -14.76
C ARG A 159 31.83 7.61 -14.05
N CYS A 160 32.26 8.86 -14.17
CA CYS A 160 31.68 9.99 -13.42
C CYS A 160 30.34 10.52 -13.96
N ASN A 161 29.63 9.80 -14.83
CA ASN A 161 28.35 10.26 -15.39
C ASN A 161 27.10 9.51 -14.87
N CYS A 162 27.19 8.80 -13.74
CA CYS A 162 26.01 8.17 -13.10
C CYS A 162 25.34 9.00 -11.99
N GLU A 163 25.86 10.18 -11.61
CA GLU A 163 25.29 10.98 -10.50
C GLU A 163 24.77 12.34 -10.96
N ARG A 164 23.81 12.36 -11.89
CA ARG A 164 23.05 13.60 -12.15
C ARG A 164 21.63 13.40 -12.67
N GLY A 165 20.96 12.33 -12.25
CA GLY A 165 19.61 11.99 -12.73
C GLY A 165 18.61 11.60 -11.64
N GLY A 166 18.83 11.91 -10.36
CA GLY A 166 17.93 11.40 -9.31
C GLY A 166 18.04 12.08 -7.96
N GLN A 167 18.18 13.41 -7.90
CA GLN A 167 18.30 14.13 -6.62
C GLN A 167 17.29 15.28 -6.42
N GLU A 168 16.23 15.35 -7.25
CA GLU A 168 15.13 16.31 -7.07
C GLU A 168 13.79 15.68 -6.62
N GLU A 169 13.52 14.39 -6.88
CA GLU A 169 12.22 13.80 -6.50
C GLU A 169 12.13 13.30 -5.05
N HIS A 170 13.26 13.13 -4.35
CA HIS A 170 13.24 12.52 -3.01
C HIS A 170 12.84 13.50 -1.88
N ARG A 171 12.60 14.78 -2.20
CA ARG A 171 12.21 15.79 -1.20
C ARG A 171 10.71 16.09 -1.18
N GLU A 172 9.96 15.79 -2.24
CA GLU A 172 8.50 15.97 -2.25
C GLU A 172 7.72 14.73 -1.81
N MET A 173 8.31 13.54 -1.96
CA MET A 173 7.66 12.26 -1.61
C MET A 173 7.70 11.94 -0.09
N MET A 174 8.23 12.81 0.76
CA MET A 174 8.27 12.61 2.22
C MET A 174 7.31 13.51 3.01
N SER A 175 6.45 14.28 2.33
CA SER A 175 5.48 15.19 2.98
C SER A 175 4.02 14.71 2.92
N GLY A 176 3.76 13.44 2.59
CA GLY A 176 2.41 12.92 2.38
C GLY A 176 1.68 12.40 3.63
N ILE A 177 2.25 12.46 4.84
CA ILE A 177 1.66 11.86 6.05
C ILE A 177 1.85 12.77 7.28
N ASN A 178 1.46 14.05 7.19
CA ASN A 178 1.39 14.90 8.39
C ASN A 178 0.11 15.75 8.48
N ILE A 179 -0.95 15.35 7.77
CA ILE A 179 -2.28 15.91 7.94
C ILE A 179 -3.15 14.74 8.41
N SER A 180 -3.36 14.50 9.70
CA SER A 180 -4.18 13.31 10.03
C SER A 180 -4.86 13.13 11.38
N ALA A 181 -4.45 13.76 12.49
CA ALA A 181 -5.11 13.44 13.77
C ALA A 181 -5.94 14.60 14.30
N GLU A 182 -5.35 15.78 14.46
CA GLU A 182 -6.00 16.87 15.21
C GLU A 182 -7.15 17.52 14.44
N GLN A 183 -6.98 17.82 13.15
CA GLN A 183 -8.06 18.42 12.34
C GLN A 183 -9.26 17.48 12.17
N LEU A 184 -9.00 16.17 12.00
CA LEU A 184 -10.04 15.16 11.88
C LEU A 184 -10.79 14.96 13.22
N MET A 185 -10.05 14.94 14.33
CA MET A 185 -10.64 14.86 15.67
C MET A 185 -11.49 16.08 15.97
N GLU A 186 -11.06 17.29 15.58
CA GLU A 186 -11.81 18.52 15.85
C GLU A 186 -13.13 18.58 15.07
N GLU A 187 -13.11 18.23 13.78
CA GLU A 187 -14.31 18.21 12.95
C GLU A 187 -15.31 17.14 13.42
N VAL A 188 -14.85 15.91 13.67
CA VAL A 188 -15.70 14.82 14.18
C VAL A 188 -16.27 15.16 15.56
N THR A 189 -15.45 15.74 16.46
CA THR A 189 -15.90 16.11 17.81
C THR A 189 -16.93 17.23 17.77
N SER A 190 -16.76 18.22 16.89
CA SER A 190 -17.73 19.30 16.71
C SER A 190 -19.08 18.76 16.22
N HIS A 191 -19.05 17.82 15.27
CA HIS A 191 -20.26 17.26 14.67
C HIS A 191 -21.01 16.35 15.65
N VAL A 192 -20.29 15.53 16.41
CA VAL A 192 -20.85 14.70 17.49
C VAL A 192 -21.49 15.57 18.58
N ARG A 193 -20.88 16.69 18.95
CA ARG A 193 -21.42 17.61 19.97
C ARG A 193 -22.71 18.29 19.52
N GLN A 194 -22.77 18.71 18.25
CA GLN A 194 -23.97 19.34 17.68
C GLN A 194 -25.15 18.36 17.57
N HIS A 195 -24.89 17.12 17.11
CA HIS A 195 -25.91 16.08 17.06
C HIS A 195 -26.35 15.63 18.45
N GLY A 196 -25.44 15.56 19.43
CA GLY A 196 -25.76 15.26 20.84
C GLY A 196 -26.70 16.29 21.48
N ALA A 197 -26.50 17.58 21.22
CA ALA A 197 -27.35 18.64 21.75
C ALA A 197 -28.79 18.59 21.19
N ARG A 198 -28.95 18.29 19.89
CA ARG A 198 -30.26 18.07 19.27
C ARG A 198 -30.97 16.85 19.86
N LEU A 199 -30.25 15.75 20.04
CA LEU A 199 -30.82 14.51 20.58
C LEU A 199 -31.27 14.71 22.03
N ASN A 200 -30.50 15.44 22.84
CA ASN A 200 -30.87 15.73 24.22
C ASN A 200 -32.12 16.63 24.32
N ARG A 201 -32.26 17.61 23.40
CA ARG A 201 -33.46 18.45 23.29
C ARG A 201 -34.70 17.63 22.92
N VAL A 202 -34.55 16.70 21.97
CA VAL A 202 -35.62 15.79 21.55
C VAL A 202 -36.03 14.86 22.69
N VAL A 203 -35.07 14.27 23.41
CA VAL A 203 -35.35 13.42 24.58
C VAL A 203 -36.06 14.19 25.69
N SER A 204 -35.68 15.44 25.94
CA SER A 204 -36.36 16.31 26.91
C SER A 204 -37.82 16.58 26.51
N PHE A 205 -38.07 16.85 25.21
CA PHE A 205 -39.41 17.05 24.67
C PHE A 205 -40.28 15.79 24.79
N PHE A 206 -39.73 14.62 24.46
CA PHE A 206 -40.42 13.34 24.65
C PHE A 206 -40.70 13.05 26.13
N ARG A 207 -39.80 13.39 27.05
CA ARG A 207 -40.06 13.27 28.49
C ARG A 207 -41.22 14.16 28.94
N LEU A 208 -41.29 15.40 28.45
CA LEU A 208 -42.41 16.31 28.73
C LEU A 208 -43.73 15.78 28.18
N LEU A 209 -43.75 15.28 26.95
CA LEU A 209 -44.93 14.66 26.34
C LEU A 209 -45.38 13.38 27.06
N LEU A 210 -44.44 12.53 27.45
CA LEU A 210 -44.75 11.32 28.23
C LEU A 210 -45.28 11.68 29.62
N SER A 211 -44.73 12.70 30.27
CA SER A 211 -45.25 13.20 31.54
C SER A 211 -46.69 13.76 31.41
N TYR A 212 -46.93 14.58 30.38
CA TYR A 212 -48.24 15.17 30.11
C TYR A 212 -49.31 14.11 29.75
N THR A 213 -48.94 13.12 28.94
CA THR A 213 -49.83 11.99 28.60
C THR A 213 -50.11 11.08 29.79
N PHE A 214 -49.14 10.86 30.69
CA PHE A 214 -49.38 10.21 31.97
C PHE A 214 -50.42 10.97 32.80
N LEU A 215 -50.28 12.29 32.96
CA LEU A 215 -51.24 13.11 33.71
C LEU A 215 -52.66 13.06 33.11
N LEU A 216 -52.80 13.13 31.78
CA LEU A 216 -54.10 13.04 31.11
C LEU A 216 -54.79 11.68 31.26
N VAL A 217 -54.02 10.59 31.42
CA VAL A 217 -54.57 9.25 31.64
C VAL A 217 -54.97 9.01 33.10
N PHE A 218 -54.35 9.70 34.07
CA PHE A 218 -54.74 9.61 35.48
C PHE A 218 -55.87 10.58 35.87
N ILE A 219 -56.12 11.62 35.06
CA ILE A 219 -57.19 12.60 35.26
C ILE A 219 -58.49 12.23 34.52
N SER A 220 -58.40 11.43 33.45
CA SER A 220 -59.55 10.90 32.68
C SER A 220 -60.04 9.57 33.23
#